data_AF-A0A9P0FFR5-F1
#
_entry.id   AF-A0A9P0FFR5-F1
#
_cell.length_a   1.000
_cell.length_b   1.000
_cell.length_c   1.000
_cell.angle_alpha   90.00
_cell.angle_beta   90.00
_cell.angle_gamma   90.00
#
_symmetry.space_group_name_H-M   'P 1'
#
loop_
_entity.id
_entity.type
_entity.pdbx_description
1 polymer ?
#
loop_
_entity_poly.entity_id
_entity_poly.type
_entity_poly.pdbx_seq_one_letter_code
_entity_poly.pdbx_strand_id
1 'polypeptide(L)'
;MELNVNVTTCPKGKGRKRSRQTETWKRVKNQTLRHKPKDLPRFPNCNHDKNVFSCKLLRMRDIQQFHSMLYSKTDKIKQDIFILKFCKGATPKRSLRNSHRISIKYKIPTAEGDLIRVCKKAFLGITHFSGDRIERIVANFIRSGQIPKEKRGGDRILEKNDAAKLSIKQFIESLTCNFKKLFKLHLGQNPGSDVKLSYFRTYLNKNYNLSFGTPLTDVCSTCLRTKELLKQNNSEEEKIQIMTEQRVHILKAKAFYGSLKSKSENVQIFSFDCQKNLPLPKLPDQSAYFSQQINFYNFTIVKGNSKTKITPQTAHSYSWLETEYNKNSNVIASAVHATLVANPRKYRKNPSICGRLRGPKQNFRHDVYVGLLLIDRREYKTILEKFSTVHKLGEDWSIWDWKTVATDIVKKPAQWHFKFNECKRFIFTKQNVKNNITVRGEVFYKSDLCSEGSIVKRGKHLSGLRPKKVKTENCLRGNKSSIASLLEKHYGPGWREIPELEFYRIVDSPGEPSNHSSDDENVDEMPEISLRI
;
A
#
# COMPACT_ATOMS: atom_id res chain seq x y z
N MET A 1 9.65 -36.80 3.44
CA MET A 1 11.00 -36.19 3.45
C MET A 1 10.87 -34.78 4.02
N GLU A 2 11.27 -34.59 5.27
CA GLU A 2 11.38 -33.26 5.87
C GLU A 2 12.53 -32.52 5.18
N LEU A 3 12.20 -31.53 4.35
CA LEU A 3 13.18 -30.63 3.77
C LEU A 3 13.73 -29.72 4.88
N ASN A 4 14.79 -30.17 5.55
CA ASN A 4 15.65 -29.33 6.39
C ASN A 4 16.39 -28.32 5.50
N VAL A 5 15.69 -27.26 5.07
CA VAL A 5 16.32 -26.12 4.41
C VAL A 5 17.03 -25.30 5.49
N ASN A 6 18.33 -25.53 5.65
CA ASN A 6 19.17 -24.68 6.49
C ASN A 6 19.13 -23.23 5.98
N VAL A 7 18.55 -22.34 6.79
CA VAL A 7 18.43 -20.91 6.46
C VAL A 7 19.80 -20.26 6.59
N THR A 8 20.48 -20.03 5.46
CA THR A 8 21.82 -19.42 5.43
C THR A 8 21.77 -17.89 5.40
N THR A 9 22.74 -17.25 6.05
CA THR A 9 22.86 -15.77 6.03
C THR A 9 23.22 -15.26 4.64
N CYS A 10 22.57 -14.18 4.22
CA CYS A 10 22.88 -13.51 2.95
C CYS A 10 24.25 -12.80 3.03
N PRO A 11 25.11 -12.90 2.00
CA PRO A 11 26.37 -12.16 1.94
C PRO A 11 26.16 -10.64 2.09
N LYS A 12 27.09 -9.97 2.78
CA LYS A 12 27.02 -8.51 3.02
C LYS A 12 26.82 -7.75 1.71
N GLY A 13 25.71 -7.01 1.61
CA GLY A 13 25.39 -6.18 0.44
C GLY A 13 24.49 -6.84 -0.62
N LYS A 14 24.23 -8.15 -0.54
CA LYS A 14 23.35 -8.88 -1.49
C LYS A 14 21.88 -9.02 -1.02
N GLY A 15 21.52 -8.46 0.13
CA GLY A 15 20.15 -8.52 0.64
C GLY A 15 19.17 -7.72 -0.23
N ARG A 16 17.91 -8.20 -0.35
CA ARG A 16 16.83 -7.56 -1.15
C ARG A 16 16.57 -6.10 -0.82
N LYS A 17 16.86 -5.63 0.39
CA LYS A 17 16.85 -4.19 0.73
C LYS A 17 18.27 -3.64 0.69
N ARG A 18 18.45 -2.56 -0.07
CA ARG A 18 19.72 -1.83 -0.18
C ARG A 18 20.31 -1.54 1.20
N SER A 19 21.55 -1.96 1.41
CA SER A 19 22.32 -1.60 2.59
C SER A 19 22.49 -0.07 2.65
N ARG A 20 22.59 0.47 3.86
CA ARG A 20 22.75 1.90 4.08
C ARG A 20 24.16 2.30 3.62
N GLN A 21 24.26 3.06 2.54
CA GLN A 21 25.49 3.76 2.18
C GLN A 21 25.62 4.98 3.09
N THR A 22 26.37 4.86 4.18
CA THR A 22 26.50 5.92 5.19
C THR A 22 27.23 7.15 4.66
N GLU A 23 28.10 6.98 3.67
CA GLU A 23 28.91 8.04 3.05
C GLU A 23 28.08 9.07 2.27
N THR A 24 26.98 8.64 1.65
CA THR A 24 26.10 9.52 0.86
C THR A 24 25.11 10.30 1.72
N TRP A 25 25.10 10.06 3.03
CA TRP A 25 24.17 10.74 3.92
C TRP A 25 24.50 12.22 3.99
N LYS A 26 23.47 13.06 3.91
CA LYS A 26 23.56 14.53 4.07
C LYS A 26 24.44 14.91 5.27
N ARG A 27 24.37 14.13 6.36
CA ARG A 27 25.19 14.33 7.56
C ARG A 27 26.69 14.08 7.34
N VAL A 28 27.07 12.95 6.74
CA VAL A 28 28.49 12.63 6.48
C VAL A 28 29.05 13.63 5.47
N LYS A 29 28.28 13.92 4.41
CA LYS A 29 28.61 14.98 3.45
C LYS A 29 28.81 16.34 4.13
N ASN A 30 27.93 16.74 5.05
CA ASN A 30 28.06 17.99 5.81
C ASN A 30 29.25 17.97 6.78
N GLN A 31 29.57 16.82 7.38
CA GLN A 31 30.76 16.66 8.22
C GLN A 31 32.03 16.86 7.40
N THR A 32 32.13 16.21 6.24
CA THR A 32 33.24 16.40 5.30
C THR A 32 33.34 17.84 4.82
N LEU A 33 32.22 18.47 4.45
CA LEU A 33 32.19 19.87 3.99
C LEU A 33 32.66 20.86 5.06
N ARG A 34 32.38 20.62 6.35
CA ARG A 34 32.86 21.48 7.45
C ARG A 34 34.37 21.47 7.64
N HIS A 35 35.02 20.40 7.22
CA HIS A 35 36.46 20.19 7.38
C HIS A 35 37.22 20.30 6.05
N LYS A 36 36.53 20.69 4.97
CA LYS A 36 37.15 21.11 3.72
C LYS A 36 37.61 22.58 3.81
N PRO A 37 38.62 22.98 3.02
CA PRO A 37 39.04 24.37 2.99
C PRO A 37 37.88 25.21 2.46
N LYS A 38 37.61 26.34 3.13
CA LYS A 38 36.57 27.29 2.70
C LYS A 38 37.05 28.16 1.55
N ASP A 39 38.30 28.59 1.64
CA ASP A 39 38.96 29.49 0.69
C ASP A 39 40.41 29.06 0.45
N LEU A 40 41.05 29.64 -0.58
CA LEU A 40 42.48 29.51 -0.83
C LEU A 40 43.30 30.14 0.31
N PRO A 41 44.51 29.64 0.60
CA PRO A 41 45.35 30.21 1.65
C PRO A 41 45.80 31.62 1.25
N ARG A 42 45.75 32.55 2.20
CA ARG A 42 46.14 33.94 1.96
C ARG A 42 47.58 34.17 2.38
N PHE A 43 48.32 34.93 1.58
CA PHE A 43 49.66 35.38 1.98
C PHE A 43 49.57 36.27 3.23
N PRO A 44 50.50 36.18 4.19
CA PRO A 44 50.51 37.06 5.35
C PRO A 44 50.73 38.52 4.96
N ASN A 45 49.78 39.42 5.23
CA ASN A 45 49.94 40.86 5.04
C ASN A 45 50.75 41.54 6.17
N CYS A 46 51.72 40.83 6.77
CA CYS A 46 52.46 41.34 7.92
C CYS A 46 53.95 41.52 7.61
N ASN A 47 54.52 42.67 7.99
CA ASN A 47 55.91 43.06 7.71
C ASN A 47 56.89 42.55 8.78
N HIS A 48 56.85 41.26 9.11
CA HIS A 48 57.75 40.68 10.12
C HIS A 48 58.94 39.95 9.47
N ASP A 49 60.14 40.52 9.63
CA ASP A 49 61.35 40.03 8.94
C ASP A 49 62.42 39.45 9.87
N LYS A 50 62.75 40.06 11.04
CA LYS A 50 63.97 39.65 11.79
C LYS A 50 63.97 39.68 13.33
N ASN A 51 62.89 40.00 14.05
CA ASN A 51 62.93 40.01 15.54
C ASN A 51 62.47 38.69 16.20
N VAL A 52 61.22 38.26 15.99
CA VAL A 52 60.64 37.06 16.65
C VAL A 52 59.80 36.21 15.69
N PHE A 53 59.35 36.81 14.59
CA PHE A 53 58.56 36.18 13.54
C PHE A 53 59.21 36.51 12.20
N SER A 54 59.24 35.55 11.29
CA SER A 54 59.86 35.69 9.97
C SER A 54 58.83 35.37 8.89
N CYS A 55 57.69 36.08 8.93
CA CYS A 55 56.53 35.77 8.08
C CYS A 55 56.79 36.08 6.59
N LYS A 56 57.68 37.03 6.28
CA LYS A 56 58.05 37.39 4.90
C LYS A 56 59.01 36.40 4.23
N LEU A 57 59.69 35.57 5.02
CA LEU A 57 60.55 34.50 4.49
C LEU A 57 59.75 33.35 3.88
N LEU A 58 58.44 33.27 4.17
CA LEU A 58 57.56 32.27 3.56
C LEU A 58 57.30 32.62 2.09
N ARG A 59 57.45 31.63 1.21
CA ARG A 59 57.01 31.73 -0.18
C ARG A 59 55.58 31.22 -0.32
N MET A 60 54.88 31.66 -1.36
CA MET A 60 53.54 31.16 -1.68
C MET A 60 53.51 29.64 -1.88
N ARG A 61 54.59 29.05 -2.38
CA ARG A 61 54.76 27.60 -2.50
C ARG A 61 54.65 26.89 -1.15
N ASP A 62 55.34 27.40 -0.13
CA ASP A 62 55.35 26.81 1.22
C ASP A 62 53.95 26.85 1.84
N ILE A 63 53.27 27.99 1.65
CA ILE A 63 51.90 28.21 2.13
C ILE A 63 50.91 27.26 1.46
N GLN A 64 51.01 27.09 0.14
CA GLN A 64 50.15 26.19 -0.62
C GLN A 64 50.39 24.72 -0.25
N GLN A 65 51.66 24.31 -0.11
CA GLN A 65 52.01 22.95 0.30
C GLN A 65 51.48 22.65 1.72
N PHE A 66 51.72 23.54 2.67
CA PHE A 66 51.24 23.38 4.04
C PHE A 66 49.70 23.31 4.11
N HIS A 67 49.00 24.18 3.38
CA HIS A 67 47.55 24.18 3.30
C HIS A 67 47.02 22.89 2.65
N SER A 68 47.63 22.45 1.55
CA SER A 68 47.27 21.20 0.88
C SER A 68 47.47 19.99 1.80
N MET A 69 48.58 19.93 2.52
CA MET A 69 48.85 18.86 3.50
C MET A 69 47.84 18.84 4.64
N LEU A 70 47.46 20.00 5.18
CA LEU A 70 46.46 20.12 6.24
C LEU A 70 45.09 19.60 5.80
N TYR A 71 44.67 19.92 4.58
CA TYR A 71 43.36 19.55 4.04
C TYR A 71 43.33 18.24 3.23
N SER A 72 44.47 17.57 3.07
CA SER A 72 44.58 16.23 2.46
C SER A 72 43.68 15.20 3.13
N LYS A 73 43.42 15.36 4.44
CA LYS A 73 42.47 14.55 5.21
C LYS A 73 41.36 15.45 5.76
N THR A 74 40.12 15.10 5.45
CA THR A 74 38.92 15.84 5.89
C THR A 74 38.40 15.41 7.26
N ASP A 75 39.14 14.54 7.97
CA ASP A 75 38.82 14.11 9.32
C ASP A 75 39.30 15.13 10.35
N LYS A 76 38.38 15.65 11.17
CA LYS A 76 38.69 16.60 12.25
C LYS A 76 39.85 16.14 13.13
N ILE A 77 39.84 14.88 13.59
CA ILE A 77 40.84 14.36 14.52
C ILE A 77 42.23 14.40 13.87
N LYS A 78 42.33 14.02 12.59
CA LYS A 78 43.59 14.03 11.85
C LYS A 78 44.09 15.45 11.60
N GLN A 79 43.18 16.41 11.34
CA GLN A 79 43.53 17.83 11.27
C GLN A 79 44.02 18.38 12.62
N ASP A 80 43.35 18.04 13.72
CA ASP A 80 43.73 18.50 15.05
C ASP A 80 45.12 17.95 15.46
N ILE A 81 45.43 16.70 15.10
CA ILE A 81 46.79 16.11 15.23
C ILE A 81 47.81 16.89 14.40
N PHE A 82 47.47 17.21 13.15
CA PHE A 82 48.36 17.98 12.27
C PHE A 82 48.66 19.36 12.86
N ILE A 83 47.66 20.06 13.41
CA ILE A 83 47.84 21.36 14.07
C ILE A 83 48.80 21.24 15.27
N LEU A 84 48.66 20.21 16.10
CA LEU A 84 49.52 19.98 17.26
C LEU A 84 51.00 19.81 16.89
N LYS A 85 51.30 19.24 15.72
CA LYS A 85 52.68 19.11 15.22
C LYS A 85 53.36 20.47 15.03
N PHE A 86 52.59 21.50 14.69
CA PHE A 86 53.09 22.83 14.31
C PHE A 86 52.76 23.94 15.32
N CYS A 87 52.00 23.63 16.37
CA CYS A 87 51.66 24.54 17.45
C CYS A 87 52.22 24.03 18.78
N LYS A 88 53.20 24.75 19.36
CA LYS A 88 53.72 24.43 20.70
C LYS A 88 53.14 25.40 21.72
N GLY A 89 52.32 24.90 22.63
CA GLY A 89 51.81 25.68 23.76
C GLY A 89 52.74 25.63 24.97
N ALA A 90 52.77 26.71 25.75
CA ALA A 90 53.46 26.80 27.02
C ALA A 90 52.58 27.53 28.03
N THR A 91 52.68 27.12 29.30
CA THR A 91 52.07 27.86 30.41
C THR A 91 52.87 29.15 30.66
N PRO A 92 52.21 30.30 30.89
CA PRO A 92 52.89 31.57 31.09
C PRO A 92 53.65 31.57 32.43
N LYS A 93 54.91 32.03 32.43
CA LYS A 93 55.77 32.08 33.64
C LYS A 93 55.35 33.14 34.68
N ARG A 94 54.50 34.11 34.32
CA ARG A 94 53.92 35.11 35.22
C ARG A 94 52.39 35.09 35.05
N SER A 95 51.67 34.83 36.13
CA SER A 95 50.20 34.78 36.15
C SER A 95 49.65 36.04 36.81
N LEU A 96 48.98 36.90 36.02
CA LEU A 96 48.14 37.98 36.55
C LEU A 96 46.68 37.52 36.43
N ARG A 97 46.05 37.24 37.59
CA ARG A 97 44.62 36.98 37.85
C ARG A 97 43.85 35.98 36.96
N ASN A 98 44.44 35.39 35.92
CA ASN A 98 43.78 34.44 35.01
C ASN A 98 44.70 33.24 34.68
N SER A 99 44.66 32.20 35.52
CA SER A 99 45.50 30.99 35.46
C SER A 99 45.24 30.07 34.25
N HIS A 100 44.37 30.46 33.31
CA HIS A 100 43.90 29.62 32.21
C HIS A 100 44.41 30.01 30.82
N ARG A 101 45.20 31.09 30.68
CA ARG A 101 45.73 31.51 29.38
C ARG A 101 46.99 30.72 29.02
N ILE A 102 47.02 30.17 27.80
CA ILE A 102 48.17 29.44 27.26
C ILE A 102 48.82 30.29 26.17
N SER A 103 50.15 30.38 26.19
CA SER A 103 50.92 31.01 25.12
C SER A 103 51.22 29.99 24.03
N ILE A 104 50.82 30.25 22.78
CA ILE A 104 51.02 29.33 21.65
C ILE A 104 52.07 29.89 20.69
N LYS A 105 53.06 29.05 20.35
CA LYS A 105 54.06 29.33 19.31
C LYS A 105 53.65 28.62 18.02
N TYR A 106 53.44 29.38 16.95
CA TYR A 106 53.04 28.88 15.63
C TYR A 106 54.26 28.72 14.73
N LYS A 107 54.37 27.56 14.05
CA LYS A 107 55.43 27.25 13.10
C LYS A 107 54.86 26.76 11.77
N ILE A 108 55.55 27.04 10.66
CA ILE A 108 55.21 26.55 9.33
C ILE A 108 56.49 26.04 8.65
N PRO A 109 56.48 24.83 8.05
CA PRO A 109 57.62 24.31 7.30
C PRO A 109 57.79 25.02 5.95
N THR A 110 59.03 25.26 5.53
CA THR A 110 59.38 25.61 4.15
C THR A 110 59.42 24.37 3.28
N ALA A 111 59.44 24.54 1.94
CA ALA A 111 59.66 23.46 0.99
C ALA A 111 60.98 22.70 1.20
N GLU A 112 61.96 23.34 1.83
CA GLU A 112 63.27 22.79 2.20
C GLU A 112 63.25 22.06 3.56
N GLY A 113 62.13 22.13 4.29
CA GLY A 113 61.90 21.42 5.56
C GLY A 113 62.11 22.24 6.83
N ASP A 114 62.57 23.49 6.71
CA ASP A 114 62.85 24.36 7.85
C ASP A 114 61.59 24.92 8.49
N LEU A 115 61.54 24.93 9.83
CA LEU A 115 60.37 25.39 10.58
C LEU A 115 60.47 26.89 10.93
N ILE A 116 59.80 27.72 10.13
CA ILE A 116 59.71 29.17 10.33
C ILE A 116 58.67 29.51 11.41
N ARG A 117 59.02 30.41 12.32
CA ARG A 117 58.09 30.94 13.32
C ARG A 117 57.25 32.08 12.75
N VAL A 118 55.93 31.95 12.83
CA VAL A 118 54.97 32.90 12.26
C VAL A 118 54.07 33.54 13.31
N CYS A 119 53.51 34.71 12.99
CA CYS A 119 52.58 35.39 13.87
C CYS A 119 51.20 34.70 13.85
N LYS A 120 50.37 34.93 14.89
CA LYS A 120 49.01 34.35 14.99
C LYS A 120 48.16 34.69 13.76
N LYS A 121 48.18 35.96 13.31
CA LYS A 121 47.39 36.41 12.15
C LYS A 121 47.78 35.68 10.86
N ALA A 122 49.07 35.48 10.62
CA ALA A 122 49.60 34.74 9.47
C ALA A 122 49.15 33.27 9.52
N PHE A 123 49.30 32.61 10.67
CA PHE A 123 48.91 31.20 10.83
C PHE A 123 47.40 30.99 10.63
N LEU A 124 46.57 31.88 11.16
CA LEU A 124 45.11 31.81 10.98
C LEU A 124 44.71 32.08 9.53
N GLY A 125 45.36 33.03 8.83
CA GLY A 125 45.11 33.32 7.42
C GLY A 125 45.54 32.21 6.46
N ILE A 126 46.56 31.43 6.85
CA ILE A 126 47.02 30.27 6.08
C ILE A 126 46.13 29.05 6.35
N THR A 127 45.71 28.82 7.60
CA THR A 127 44.95 27.60 7.97
C THR A 127 43.44 27.73 7.89
N HIS A 128 42.89 28.95 7.90
CA HIS A 128 41.46 29.26 7.96
C HIS A 128 40.72 28.67 9.19
N PHE A 129 41.46 28.41 10.27
CA PHE A 129 40.86 28.01 11.54
C PHE A 129 40.60 29.21 12.45
N SER A 130 39.61 29.08 13.35
CA SER A 130 39.41 30.07 14.40
C SER A 130 40.49 29.94 15.48
N GLY A 131 40.89 31.07 16.07
CA GLY A 131 41.81 31.10 17.20
C GLY A 131 41.36 30.15 18.32
N ASP A 132 40.07 30.17 18.65
CA ASP A 132 39.44 29.33 19.67
C ASP A 132 39.55 27.82 19.39
N ARG A 133 39.59 27.40 18.12
CA ARG A 133 39.79 25.98 17.78
C ARG A 133 41.20 25.55 18.18
N ILE A 134 42.22 26.32 17.77
CA ILE A 134 43.61 25.99 18.04
C ILE A 134 43.90 26.09 19.55
N GLU A 135 43.39 27.12 20.21
CA GLU A 135 43.54 27.29 21.66
C GLU A 135 42.92 26.13 22.43
N ARG A 136 41.70 25.67 22.08
CA ARG A 136 41.09 24.48 22.72
C ARG A 136 41.88 23.19 22.50
N ILE A 137 42.41 22.99 21.30
CA ILE A 137 43.19 21.79 20.97
C ILE A 137 44.47 21.76 21.81
N VAL A 138 45.23 22.85 21.79
CA VAL A 138 46.49 22.97 22.54
C VAL A 138 46.23 22.94 24.05
N ALA A 139 45.17 23.60 24.53
CA ALA A 139 44.80 23.59 25.94
C ALA A 139 44.40 22.22 26.48
N ASN A 140 43.57 21.48 25.73
CA ASN A 140 43.23 20.12 26.12
C ASN A 140 44.45 19.20 26.04
N PHE A 141 45.32 19.36 25.04
CA PHE A 141 46.53 18.55 24.95
C PHE A 141 47.48 18.78 26.14
N ILE A 142 47.70 20.03 26.55
CA ILE A 142 48.52 20.36 27.73
C ILE A 142 47.89 19.85 29.03
N ARG A 143 46.55 19.94 29.15
CA ARG A 143 45.85 19.60 30.39
C ARG A 143 45.62 18.09 30.57
N SER A 144 45.21 17.39 29.52
CA SER A 144 44.76 16.00 29.60
C SER A 144 45.59 15.02 28.77
N GLY A 145 46.60 15.48 28.02
CA GLY A 145 47.40 14.65 27.11
C GLY A 145 46.61 14.04 25.94
N GLN A 146 45.31 14.35 25.82
CA GLN A 146 44.38 13.75 24.87
C GLN A 146 43.81 14.79 23.91
N ILE A 147 43.52 14.34 22.68
CA ILE A 147 42.90 15.17 21.65
C ILE A 147 41.39 15.28 21.94
N PRO A 148 40.76 16.46 21.73
CA PRO A 148 39.32 16.62 21.94
C PRO A 148 38.47 15.67 21.08
N LYS A 149 37.78 14.71 21.71
CA LYS A 149 36.81 13.82 21.02
C LYS A 149 35.63 14.63 20.46
N GLU A 150 35.21 14.34 19.24
CA GLU A 150 34.04 14.97 18.62
C GLU A 150 32.75 14.34 19.18
N LYS A 151 32.02 15.08 20.02
CA LYS A 151 30.81 14.60 20.72
C LYS A 151 29.50 14.92 19.97
N ARG A 152 29.56 15.58 18.80
CA ARG A 152 28.36 16.04 18.07
C ARG A 152 27.65 14.90 17.33
N GLY A 153 26.60 14.39 18.00
CA GLY A 153 25.64 13.41 17.49
C GLY A 153 26.23 11.99 17.35
N GLY A 154 25.37 10.98 17.33
CA GLY A 154 25.74 9.56 17.20
C GLY A 154 24.50 8.68 17.27
N ASP A 155 24.60 7.43 16.81
CA ASP A 155 23.54 6.44 16.99
C ASP A 155 23.69 5.81 18.38
N ARG A 156 22.80 6.19 19.32
CA ARG A 156 22.81 5.68 20.71
C ARG A 156 21.87 4.49 20.91
N ILE A 157 21.19 4.07 19.84
CA ILE A 157 20.13 3.05 19.89
C ILE A 157 20.66 1.72 19.36
N LEU A 158 21.63 1.75 18.44
CA LEU A 158 22.16 0.56 17.82
C LEU A 158 22.87 -0.39 18.82
N GLU A 159 23.64 0.16 19.75
CA GLU A 159 24.34 -0.59 20.83
C GLU A 159 23.35 -1.27 21.79
N LYS A 160 22.24 -0.59 22.13
CA LYS A 160 21.19 -1.17 23.00
C LYS A 160 20.54 -2.42 22.41
N ASN A 161 20.55 -2.55 21.08
CA ASN A 161 19.89 -3.64 20.37
C ASN A 161 20.84 -4.78 19.96
N ASP A 162 22.12 -4.75 20.34
CA ASP A 162 23.08 -5.77 19.89
C ASP A 162 22.82 -7.15 20.51
N ALA A 163 22.45 -7.20 21.80
CA ALA A 163 22.01 -8.44 22.44
C ALA A 163 20.78 -9.04 21.75
N ALA A 164 19.81 -8.18 21.40
CA ALA A 164 18.62 -8.58 20.66
C ALA A 164 18.96 -9.12 19.24
N LYS A 165 19.93 -8.53 18.54
CA LYS A 165 20.36 -9.03 17.22
C LYS A 165 20.95 -10.44 17.31
N LEU A 166 21.73 -10.72 18.36
CA LEU A 166 22.39 -12.02 18.53
C LEU A 166 21.36 -13.11 18.83
N SER A 167 20.40 -12.82 19.73
CA SER A 167 19.28 -13.72 20.04
C SER A 167 18.40 -14.01 18.81
N ILE A 168 18.07 -12.98 18.01
CA ILE A 168 17.30 -13.17 16.77
C ILE A 168 18.07 -14.03 15.76
N LYS A 169 19.38 -13.85 15.64
CA LYS A 169 20.24 -14.63 14.72
C LYS A 169 20.20 -16.13 15.06
N GLN A 170 20.48 -16.47 16.31
CA GLN A 170 20.50 -17.85 16.81
C GLN A 170 19.14 -18.53 16.66
N PHE A 171 18.07 -17.79 16.92
CA PHE A 171 16.69 -18.28 16.78
C PHE A 171 16.31 -18.60 15.32
N ILE A 172 16.63 -17.73 14.37
CA ILE A 172 16.28 -17.93 12.94
C ILE A 172 17.03 -19.12 12.35
N GLU A 173 18.29 -19.29 12.73
CA GLU A 173 19.13 -20.42 12.29
C GLU A 173 18.56 -21.78 12.76
N SER A 174 17.64 -21.78 13.72
CA SER A 174 16.98 -22.99 14.24
C SER A 174 15.60 -23.34 13.63
N LEU A 175 15.06 -22.57 12.66
CA LEU A 175 13.63 -22.66 12.30
C LEU A 175 13.29 -22.74 10.80
N THR A 176 12.10 -23.32 10.52
CA THR A 176 11.55 -23.60 9.17
C THR A 176 10.14 -23.00 8.89
N CYS A 177 9.64 -21.98 9.61
CA CYS A 177 8.20 -21.58 9.54
C CYS A 177 7.83 -20.07 9.32
N ASN A 178 6.51 -19.75 9.31
CA ASN A 178 5.86 -18.47 8.92
C ASN A 178 6.15 -17.26 9.86
N PHE A 179 6.36 -16.05 9.32
CA PHE A 179 6.78 -14.81 10.01
C PHE A 179 6.07 -14.41 11.30
N LYS A 180 4.73 -14.40 11.32
CA LYS A 180 3.99 -14.01 12.54
C LYS A 180 4.18 -15.06 13.64
N LYS A 181 4.25 -16.32 13.25
CA LYS A 181 4.54 -17.45 14.15
C LYS A 181 5.99 -17.38 14.63
N LEU A 182 6.96 -17.09 13.74
CA LEU A 182 8.37 -16.86 14.09
C LEU A 182 8.54 -15.75 15.13
N PHE A 183 7.86 -14.61 14.96
CA PHE A 183 7.96 -13.52 15.93
C PHE A 183 7.35 -13.89 17.29
N LYS A 184 6.20 -14.58 17.29
CA LYS A 184 5.55 -15.05 18.52
C LYS A 184 6.42 -16.09 19.25
N LEU A 185 7.05 -16.99 18.51
CA LEU A 185 7.98 -17.99 19.05
C LEU A 185 9.26 -17.33 19.60
N HIS A 186 9.78 -16.29 18.95
CA HIS A 186 10.95 -15.54 19.44
C HIS A 186 10.66 -14.88 20.80
N LEU A 187 9.50 -14.23 20.93
CA LEU A 187 9.06 -13.63 22.20
C LEU A 187 8.78 -14.69 23.28
N GLY A 188 8.27 -15.86 22.89
CA GLY A 188 8.05 -16.99 23.80
C GLY A 188 9.34 -17.61 24.33
N GLN A 189 10.38 -17.72 23.50
CA GLN A 189 11.70 -18.24 23.93
C GLN A 189 12.57 -17.18 24.62
N ASN A 190 12.29 -15.90 24.42
CA ASN A 190 13.04 -14.79 25.04
C ASN A 190 12.08 -13.81 25.75
N PRO A 191 11.45 -14.25 26.86
CA PRO A 191 10.60 -13.39 27.67
C PRO A 191 11.46 -12.29 28.32
N GLY A 192 11.43 -11.08 27.77
CA GLY A 192 12.27 -9.95 28.16
C GLY A 192 12.81 -9.14 26.98
N SER A 193 12.68 -9.65 25.76
CA SER A 193 13.05 -8.95 24.53
C SER A 193 11.98 -7.91 24.14
N ASP A 194 12.26 -6.61 24.26
CA ASP A 194 11.39 -5.49 23.79
C ASP A 194 11.56 -5.23 22.27
N VAL A 195 11.74 -6.29 21.49
CA VAL A 195 11.96 -6.16 20.05
C VAL A 195 10.64 -5.90 19.34
N LYS A 196 10.52 -4.73 18.73
CA LYS A 196 9.36 -4.39 17.88
C LYS A 196 9.30 -5.30 16.64
N LEU A 197 8.09 -5.74 16.28
CA LEU A 197 7.81 -6.55 15.08
C LEU A 197 8.40 -5.94 13.79
N SER A 198 8.38 -4.61 13.67
CA SER A 198 8.95 -3.89 12.51
C SER A 198 10.46 -4.00 12.43
N TYR A 199 11.15 -4.01 13.58
CA TYR A 199 12.59 -4.22 13.68
C TYR A 199 12.96 -5.66 13.31
N PHE A 200 12.25 -6.64 13.90
CA PHE A 200 12.38 -8.06 13.59
C PHE A 200 12.21 -8.35 12.08
N ARG A 201 11.16 -7.78 11.47
CA ARG A 201 10.94 -7.85 10.01
C ARG A 201 12.11 -7.28 9.22
N THR A 202 12.63 -6.14 9.64
CA THR A 202 13.71 -5.44 8.92
C THR A 202 15.03 -6.22 9.00
N TYR A 203 15.31 -6.83 10.15
CA TYR A 203 16.48 -7.68 10.36
C TYR A 203 16.46 -8.90 9.42
N LEU A 204 15.33 -9.62 9.39
CA LEU A 204 15.12 -10.78 8.51
C LEU A 204 15.30 -10.45 7.02
N ASN A 205 14.67 -9.38 6.54
CA ASN A 205 14.77 -8.96 5.13
C ASN A 205 16.19 -8.54 4.72
N LYS A 206 17.02 -8.07 5.67
CA LYS A 206 18.37 -7.58 5.38
C LYS A 206 19.43 -8.67 5.48
N ASN A 207 19.32 -9.55 6.48
CA ASN A 207 20.36 -10.53 6.81
C ASN A 207 20.07 -11.93 6.24
N TYR A 208 18.81 -12.28 6.01
CA TYR A 208 18.40 -13.62 5.56
C TYR A 208 17.60 -13.61 4.25
N ASN A 209 17.37 -12.44 3.66
CA ASN A 209 16.61 -12.27 2.41
C ASN A 209 15.17 -12.84 2.43
N LEU A 210 14.62 -13.11 3.61
CA LEU A 210 13.29 -13.68 3.79
C LEU A 210 12.21 -12.61 3.58
N SER A 211 11.46 -12.73 2.49
CA SER A 211 10.30 -11.86 2.22
C SER A 211 8.99 -12.59 2.51
N PHE A 212 8.22 -12.04 3.44
CA PHE A 212 6.86 -12.49 3.70
C PHE A 212 5.92 -11.60 2.91
N GLY A 213 5.53 -12.07 1.72
CA GLY A 213 4.46 -11.48 0.94
C GLY A 213 3.12 -11.86 1.56
N THR A 214 2.22 -10.90 1.72
CA THR A 214 0.79 -11.23 1.76
C THR A 214 0.38 -11.65 0.34
N PRO A 215 -0.38 -12.74 0.17
CA PRO A 215 -0.92 -13.08 -1.14
C PRO A 215 -1.67 -11.87 -1.69
N LEU A 216 -1.41 -11.54 -2.95
CA LEU A 216 -2.04 -10.39 -3.60
C LEU A 216 -3.50 -10.73 -3.90
N THR A 217 -4.43 -10.18 -3.14
CA THR A 217 -5.86 -10.24 -3.44
C THR A 217 -6.23 -9.13 -4.43
N ASP A 218 -7.06 -9.43 -5.45
CA ASP A 218 -7.55 -8.50 -6.48
C ASP A 218 -6.48 -7.96 -7.48
N VAL A 219 -5.63 -8.81 -8.05
CA VAL A 219 -4.73 -8.40 -9.15
C VAL A 219 -5.41 -8.63 -10.50
N CYS A 220 -5.29 -7.65 -11.42
CA CYS A 220 -5.76 -7.82 -12.79
C CYS A 220 -5.05 -8.99 -13.49
N SER A 221 -5.82 -9.90 -14.09
CA SER A 221 -5.33 -11.06 -14.84
C SER A 221 -4.38 -10.67 -15.96
N THR A 222 -4.68 -9.62 -16.74
CA THR A 222 -3.78 -9.10 -17.78
C THR A 222 -2.44 -8.62 -17.19
N CYS A 223 -2.47 -7.95 -16.04
CA CYS A 223 -1.25 -7.51 -15.35
C CYS A 223 -0.44 -8.70 -14.80
N LEU A 224 -1.10 -9.76 -14.32
CA LEU A 224 -0.43 -10.99 -13.88
C LEU A 224 0.20 -11.71 -15.06
N ARG A 225 -0.58 -11.95 -16.12
CA ARG A 225 -0.12 -12.60 -17.36
C ARG A 225 1.11 -11.90 -17.93
N THR A 226 1.01 -10.60 -18.17
CA THR A 226 2.14 -9.81 -18.73
C THR A 226 3.37 -9.83 -17.82
N LYS A 227 3.20 -9.81 -16.49
CA LYS A 227 4.33 -9.97 -15.56
C LYS A 227 4.97 -11.34 -15.62
N GLU A 228 4.18 -12.39 -15.79
CA GLU A 228 4.71 -13.75 -15.86
C GLU A 228 5.42 -14.00 -17.19
N LEU A 229 4.84 -13.56 -18.30
CA LEU A 229 5.48 -13.60 -19.62
C LEU A 229 6.83 -12.85 -19.64
N LEU A 230 6.91 -11.70 -18.96
CA LEU A 230 8.18 -10.96 -18.82
C LEU A 230 9.27 -11.71 -18.04
N LYS A 231 8.91 -12.65 -17.16
CA LYS A 231 9.88 -13.49 -16.45
C LYS A 231 10.34 -14.69 -17.28
N GLN A 232 9.43 -15.25 -18.09
CA GLN A 232 9.67 -16.47 -18.85
C GLN A 232 10.37 -16.20 -20.19
N ASN A 233 10.11 -15.05 -20.81
CA ASN A 233 10.69 -14.74 -22.12
C ASN A 233 12.17 -14.37 -22.02
N ASN A 234 12.97 -14.89 -22.95
CA ASN A 234 14.40 -14.59 -23.07
C ASN A 234 14.70 -13.58 -24.20
N SER A 235 13.86 -13.55 -25.25
CA SER A 235 14.00 -12.60 -26.36
C SER A 235 13.71 -11.15 -25.91
N GLU A 236 14.58 -10.22 -26.29
CA GLU A 236 14.45 -8.81 -25.95
C GLU A 236 13.30 -8.13 -26.72
N GLU A 237 13.03 -8.55 -27.96
CA GLU A 237 11.96 -8.02 -28.81
C GLU A 237 10.57 -8.32 -28.24
N GLU A 238 10.35 -9.57 -27.82
CA GLU A 238 9.09 -9.98 -27.18
C GLU A 238 8.88 -9.27 -25.84
N LYS A 239 9.96 -9.08 -25.06
CA LYS A 239 9.91 -8.31 -23.81
C LYS A 239 9.47 -6.87 -24.07
N ILE A 240 9.98 -6.23 -25.10
CA ILE A 240 9.59 -4.86 -25.49
C ILE A 240 8.11 -4.83 -25.87
N GLN A 241 7.61 -5.81 -26.62
CA GLN A 241 6.20 -5.89 -27.00
C GLN A 241 5.29 -6.08 -25.79
N ILE A 242 5.62 -7.02 -24.89
CA ILE A 242 4.84 -7.27 -23.67
C ILE A 242 4.88 -6.07 -22.72
N MET A 243 6.04 -5.40 -22.58
CA MET A 243 6.16 -4.16 -21.81
C MET A 243 5.28 -3.05 -22.40
N THR A 244 5.24 -2.95 -23.72
CA THR A 244 4.40 -1.97 -24.42
C THR A 244 2.92 -2.25 -24.20
N GLU A 245 2.49 -3.51 -24.33
CA GLU A 245 1.12 -3.94 -24.04
C GLU A 245 0.73 -3.63 -22.58
N GLN A 246 1.59 -3.98 -21.63
CA GLN A 246 1.37 -3.70 -20.21
C GLN A 246 1.26 -2.19 -19.95
N ARG A 247 2.12 -1.38 -20.58
CA ARG A 247 2.09 0.07 -20.44
C ARG A 247 0.80 0.67 -20.99
N VAL A 248 0.36 0.22 -22.17
CA VAL A 248 -0.91 0.63 -22.78
C VAL A 248 -2.09 0.26 -21.89
N HIS A 249 -2.10 -0.97 -21.35
CA HIS A 249 -3.13 -1.43 -20.42
C HIS A 249 -3.23 -0.52 -19.18
N ILE A 250 -2.10 -0.21 -18.54
CA ILE A 250 -2.04 0.66 -17.36
C ILE A 250 -2.47 2.09 -17.70
N LEU A 251 -2.02 2.63 -18.85
CA LEU A 251 -2.40 3.98 -19.29
C LEU A 251 -3.90 4.09 -19.55
N LYS A 252 -4.51 3.10 -20.22
CA LYS A 252 -5.96 3.01 -20.43
C LYS A 252 -6.71 3.01 -19.09
N ALA A 253 -6.24 2.21 -18.12
CA ALA A 253 -6.83 2.17 -16.78
C ALA A 253 -6.73 3.53 -16.06
N LYS A 254 -5.56 4.18 -16.09
CA LYS A 254 -5.35 5.51 -15.49
C LYS A 254 -6.24 6.58 -16.12
N ALA A 255 -6.33 6.62 -17.45
CA ALA A 255 -7.20 7.55 -18.16
C ALA A 255 -8.69 7.34 -17.80
N PHE A 256 -9.10 6.08 -17.65
CA PHE A 256 -10.44 5.74 -17.16
C PHE A 256 -10.70 6.27 -15.75
N TYR A 257 -9.80 6.01 -14.78
CA TYR A 257 -9.95 6.53 -13.42
C TYR A 257 -9.85 8.06 -13.34
N GLY A 258 -9.13 8.70 -14.26
CA GLY A 258 -9.14 10.15 -14.40
C GLY A 258 -10.53 10.68 -14.76
N SER A 259 -11.21 10.02 -15.68
CA SER A 259 -12.58 10.37 -16.13
C SER A 259 -13.64 10.12 -15.06
N LEU A 260 -13.40 9.15 -14.17
CA LEU A 260 -14.24 8.89 -12.99
C LEU A 260 -14.18 9.99 -11.92
N LYS A 261 -13.19 10.88 -12.00
CA LYS A 261 -12.98 11.95 -11.02
C LYS A 261 -13.58 13.28 -11.44
N SER A 262 -13.92 13.47 -12.71
CA SER A 262 -14.49 14.71 -13.20
C SER A 262 -15.88 14.92 -12.61
N LYS A 263 -16.10 16.09 -12.01
CA LYS A 263 -17.43 16.53 -11.57
C LYS A 263 -18.14 17.16 -12.75
N SER A 264 -19.39 16.77 -12.97
CA SER A 264 -20.29 17.44 -13.91
C SER A 264 -21.58 17.75 -13.17
N GLU A 265 -21.96 19.02 -13.11
CA GLU A 265 -23.09 19.51 -12.31
C GLU A 265 -24.43 18.93 -12.77
N ASN A 266 -24.53 18.55 -14.04
CA ASN A 266 -25.74 18.00 -14.66
C ASN A 266 -25.77 16.46 -14.73
N VAL A 267 -24.81 15.76 -14.10
CA VAL A 267 -24.73 14.29 -14.18
C VAL A 267 -24.81 13.69 -12.79
N GLN A 268 -25.79 12.81 -12.60
CA GLN A 268 -25.84 11.91 -11.45
C GLN A 268 -25.07 10.63 -11.78
N ILE A 269 -24.12 10.28 -10.91
CA ILE A 269 -23.29 9.09 -11.07
C ILE A 269 -23.73 8.08 -10.00
N PHE A 270 -24.05 6.87 -10.44
CA PHE A 270 -24.30 5.73 -9.57
C PHE A 270 -23.23 4.67 -9.86
N SER A 271 -22.62 4.15 -8.80
CA SER A 271 -21.72 3.00 -8.86
C SER A 271 -22.31 1.91 -8.00
N PHE A 272 -22.54 0.72 -8.54
CA PHE A 272 -23.15 -0.37 -7.82
C PHE A 272 -22.31 -1.64 -7.97
N ASP A 273 -22.44 -2.60 -7.08
CA ASP A 273 -21.72 -3.87 -7.16
C ASP A 273 -22.39 -4.90 -6.27
N CYS A 274 -22.34 -6.16 -6.70
CA CYS A 274 -22.81 -7.26 -5.89
C CYS A 274 -21.62 -7.83 -5.12
N GLN A 275 -21.71 -7.81 -3.79
CA GLN A 275 -20.70 -8.42 -2.95
C GLN A 275 -20.62 -9.93 -3.22
N LYS A 276 -19.44 -10.52 -3.00
CA LYS A 276 -19.29 -11.98 -2.97
C LYS A 276 -20.31 -12.57 -2.00
N ASN A 277 -20.92 -13.69 -2.38
CA ASN A 277 -21.86 -14.42 -1.51
C ASN A 277 -21.26 -14.61 -0.11
N LEU A 278 -22.05 -14.27 0.90
CA LEU A 278 -21.64 -14.33 2.30
C LEU A 278 -22.24 -15.59 2.93
N PRO A 279 -21.44 -16.64 3.18
CA PRO A 279 -21.98 -17.89 3.71
C PRO A 279 -22.42 -17.73 5.16
N LEU A 280 -23.53 -18.41 5.49
CA LEU A 280 -24.11 -18.54 6.82
C LEU A 280 -24.41 -20.03 7.09
N PRO A 281 -23.94 -20.60 8.21
CA PRO A 281 -23.11 -19.99 9.24
C PRO A 281 -21.65 -19.88 8.79
N LYS A 282 -20.97 -18.78 9.14
CA LYS A 282 -19.53 -18.63 8.90
C LYS A 282 -18.74 -19.16 10.08
N LEU A 283 -18.31 -20.41 9.97
CA LEU A 283 -17.51 -21.09 10.99
C LEU A 283 -16.03 -21.15 10.58
N PRO A 284 -15.07 -20.98 11.51
CA PRO A 284 -13.64 -21.15 11.26
C PRO A 284 -13.26 -22.64 11.23
N ASP A 285 -14.05 -23.46 10.54
CA ASP A 285 -13.93 -24.92 10.50
C ASP A 285 -13.76 -25.39 9.05
N GLN A 286 -12.88 -26.38 8.84
CA GLN A 286 -12.61 -26.93 7.52
C GLN A 286 -13.82 -27.72 7.00
N SER A 287 -14.59 -28.40 7.87
CA SER A 287 -15.82 -29.06 7.42
C SER A 287 -16.89 -28.07 6.92
N ALA A 288 -16.94 -26.87 7.48
CA ALA A 288 -17.87 -25.83 7.03
C ALA A 288 -17.57 -25.35 5.59
N TYR A 289 -16.33 -25.46 5.11
CA TYR A 289 -15.95 -25.11 3.73
C TYR A 289 -16.55 -26.06 2.69
N PHE A 290 -16.68 -27.34 3.03
CA PHE A 290 -17.24 -28.39 2.16
C PHE A 290 -18.73 -28.64 2.42
N SER A 291 -19.29 -28.00 3.44
CA SER A 291 -20.70 -28.11 3.77
C SER A 291 -21.52 -27.13 2.94
N GLN A 292 -22.76 -27.51 2.61
CA GLN A 292 -23.68 -26.57 1.99
C GLN A 292 -23.99 -25.46 3.00
N GLN A 293 -23.82 -24.18 2.63
CA GLN A 293 -24.09 -23.01 3.48
C GLN A 293 -25.16 -22.13 2.83
N ILE A 294 -25.96 -21.43 3.64
CA ILE A 294 -26.94 -20.46 3.14
C ILE A 294 -26.22 -19.18 2.74
N ASN A 295 -26.46 -18.67 1.53
CA ASN A 295 -25.86 -17.43 1.11
C ASN A 295 -26.70 -16.21 1.54
N PHE A 296 -26.05 -15.28 2.22
CA PHE A 296 -26.53 -13.91 2.38
C PHE A 296 -25.99 -13.05 1.25
N TYR A 297 -26.89 -12.40 0.51
CA TYR A 297 -26.56 -11.55 -0.61
C TYR A 297 -26.64 -10.09 -0.22
N ASN A 298 -25.69 -9.29 -0.73
CA ASN A 298 -25.68 -7.86 -0.55
C ASN A 298 -25.31 -7.17 -1.87
N PHE A 299 -26.21 -6.29 -2.34
CA PHE A 299 -26.03 -5.45 -3.51
C PHE A 299 -25.98 -3.99 -3.09
N THR A 300 -24.82 -3.35 -3.24
CA THR A 300 -24.61 -1.98 -2.78
C THR A 300 -24.61 -1.01 -3.96
N ILE A 301 -25.37 0.07 -3.85
CA ILE A 301 -25.41 1.20 -4.79
C ILE A 301 -24.93 2.46 -4.08
N VAL A 302 -23.89 3.09 -4.61
CA VAL A 302 -23.31 4.34 -4.14
C VAL A 302 -23.63 5.46 -5.13
N LYS A 303 -24.25 6.51 -4.61
CA LYS A 303 -24.52 7.77 -5.31
C LYS A 303 -23.34 8.71 -5.13
N GLY A 304 -22.68 9.05 -6.23
CA GLY A 304 -21.56 9.98 -6.22
C GLY A 304 -20.40 9.56 -7.11
N ASN A 305 -19.35 10.39 -7.10
CA ASN A 305 -18.12 10.14 -7.84
C ASN A 305 -17.10 9.39 -6.98
N SER A 306 -15.96 9.04 -7.56
CA SER A 306 -14.89 8.32 -6.83
C SER A 306 -14.32 9.05 -5.61
N LYS A 307 -14.67 10.32 -5.36
CA LYS A 307 -14.24 11.11 -4.20
C LYS A 307 -15.35 11.36 -3.18
N THR A 308 -16.61 10.98 -3.45
CA THR A 308 -17.68 11.17 -2.47
C THR A 308 -17.43 10.27 -1.27
N LYS A 309 -17.48 10.87 -0.07
CA LYS A 309 -17.41 10.09 1.17
C LYS A 309 -18.62 9.15 1.21
N ILE A 310 -18.36 7.89 1.50
CA ILE A 310 -19.40 6.88 1.69
C ILE A 310 -20.04 7.15 3.04
N THR A 311 -21.28 7.61 3.02
CA THR A 311 -22.15 7.80 4.18
C THR A 311 -23.47 7.06 3.96
N PRO A 312 -24.25 6.77 5.02
CA PRO A 312 -25.55 6.12 4.89
C PRO A 312 -26.51 6.81 3.89
N GLN A 313 -26.41 8.13 3.72
CA GLN A 313 -27.24 8.89 2.77
C GLN A 313 -26.81 8.73 1.31
N THR A 314 -25.57 8.28 1.07
CA THR A 314 -24.98 8.13 -0.27
C THR A 314 -24.84 6.68 -0.70
N ALA A 315 -24.85 5.73 0.25
CA ALA A 315 -24.71 4.32 0.00
C ALA A 315 -25.97 3.57 0.45
N HIS A 316 -26.55 2.80 -0.46
CA HIS A 316 -27.74 1.99 -0.25
C HIS A 316 -27.36 0.53 -0.47
N SER A 317 -27.58 -0.31 0.55
CA SER A 317 -27.31 -1.75 0.49
C SER A 317 -28.63 -2.50 0.46
N TYR A 318 -28.86 -3.25 -0.61
CA TYR A 318 -30.02 -4.13 -0.77
C TYR A 318 -29.59 -5.53 -0.39
N SER A 319 -30.11 -6.05 0.71
CA SER A 319 -29.74 -7.36 1.22
C SER A 319 -30.92 -8.32 1.23
N TRP A 320 -30.67 -9.57 0.89
CA TRP A 320 -31.65 -10.66 0.92
C TRP A 320 -30.93 -12.00 1.11
N LEU A 321 -31.67 -13.00 1.56
CA LEU A 321 -31.17 -14.37 1.73
C LEU A 321 -31.48 -15.23 0.51
N GLU A 322 -30.66 -16.25 0.30
CA GLU A 322 -30.93 -17.34 -0.64
C GLU A 322 -32.25 -18.06 -0.36
N THR A 323 -32.66 -18.13 0.90
CA THR A 323 -33.98 -18.64 1.29
C THR A 323 -35.09 -17.75 0.74
N GLU A 324 -34.93 -16.42 0.72
CA GLU A 324 -35.99 -15.49 0.32
C GLU A 324 -36.13 -15.41 -1.19
N TYR A 325 -35.00 -15.36 -1.90
CA TYR A 325 -34.98 -15.34 -3.37
C TYR A 325 -33.58 -15.60 -3.95
N ASN A 326 -33.52 -16.27 -5.10
CA ASN A 326 -32.26 -16.54 -5.80
C ASN A 326 -31.63 -15.26 -6.38
N LYS A 327 -30.30 -15.15 -6.30
CA LYS A 327 -29.56 -14.04 -6.92
C LYS A 327 -29.70 -14.10 -8.45
N ASN A 328 -30.48 -13.19 -9.04
CA ASN A 328 -30.68 -13.10 -10.49
C ASN A 328 -30.85 -11.66 -10.98
N SER A 329 -30.99 -11.47 -12.29
CA SER A 329 -31.13 -10.15 -12.92
C SER A 329 -32.40 -9.39 -12.51
N ASN A 330 -33.49 -10.08 -12.14
CA ASN A 330 -34.73 -9.45 -11.66
C ASN A 330 -34.52 -8.71 -10.35
N VAL A 331 -33.80 -9.33 -9.40
CA VAL A 331 -33.47 -8.72 -8.11
C VAL A 331 -32.60 -7.48 -8.31
N ILE A 332 -31.54 -7.60 -9.12
CA ILE A 332 -30.61 -6.50 -9.40
C ILE A 332 -31.34 -5.33 -10.09
N ALA A 333 -32.15 -5.62 -11.11
CA ALA A 333 -32.93 -4.59 -11.81
C ALA A 333 -33.94 -3.91 -10.88
N SER A 334 -34.58 -4.66 -9.98
CA SER A 334 -35.52 -4.12 -8.99
C SER A 334 -34.85 -3.20 -7.98
N ALA A 335 -33.65 -3.54 -7.49
CA ALA A 335 -32.88 -2.71 -6.58
C ALA A 335 -32.39 -1.41 -7.23
N VAL A 336 -31.95 -1.50 -8.49
CA VAL A 336 -31.57 -0.32 -9.29
C VAL A 336 -32.79 0.58 -9.51
N HIS A 337 -33.92 0.00 -9.89
CA HIS A 337 -35.17 0.74 -10.08
C HIS A 337 -35.62 1.44 -8.80
N ALA A 338 -35.64 0.75 -7.66
CA ALA A 338 -35.99 1.34 -6.36
C ALA A 338 -35.10 2.55 -6.03
N THR A 339 -33.79 2.43 -6.26
CA THR A 339 -32.84 3.54 -6.03
C THR A 339 -33.11 4.73 -6.95
N LEU A 340 -33.41 4.48 -8.22
CA LEU A 340 -33.69 5.52 -9.21
C LEU A 340 -35.01 6.25 -8.93
N VAL A 341 -36.05 5.53 -8.50
CA VAL A 341 -37.35 6.11 -8.13
C VAL A 341 -37.24 6.97 -6.87
N ALA A 342 -36.49 6.50 -5.85
CA ALA A 342 -36.23 7.27 -4.64
C ALA A 342 -35.34 8.51 -4.89
N ASN A 343 -34.65 8.57 -6.03
CA ASN A 343 -33.78 9.67 -6.42
C ASN A 343 -34.19 10.27 -7.78
N PRO A 344 -35.39 10.88 -7.87
CA PRO A 344 -35.84 11.46 -9.13
C PRO A 344 -34.91 12.60 -9.58
N ARG A 345 -34.77 12.77 -10.91
CA ARG A 345 -33.89 13.79 -11.49
C ARG A 345 -34.32 15.19 -11.08
N LYS A 346 -33.34 16.03 -10.71
CA LYS A 346 -33.55 17.48 -10.54
C LYS A 346 -33.41 18.30 -11.83
N TYR A 347 -32.89 17.73 -12.94
CA TYR A 347 -32.52 18.50 -14.14
C TYR A 347 -32.96 17.86 -15.47
N ARG A 348 -33.23 18.74 -16.46
CA ARG A 348 -34.02 18.48 -17.69
C ARG A 348 -33.20 18.13 -18.95
N LYS A 349 -31.85 18.06 -18.92
CA LYS A 349 -31.03 17.82 -20.13
C LYS A 349 -29.99 16.70 -19.99
N ASN A 350 -30.02 15.78 -20.96
CA ASN A 350 -29.08 14.71 -21.34
C ASN A 350 -28.44 13.84 -20.24
N PRO A 351 -28.98 12.63 -19.98
CA PRO A 351 -28.36 11.67 -19.09
C PRO A 351 -27.34 10.79 -19.81
N SER A 352 -26.11 10.74 -19.30
CA SER A 352 -25.27 9.55 -19.45
C SER A 352 -25.45 8.68 -18.20
N ILE A 353 -26.33 7.67 -18.27
CA ILE A 353 -26.37 6.61 -17.25
C ILE A 353 -25.16 5.71 -17.51
N CYS A 354 -24.07 5.97 -16.79
CA CYS A 354 -22.94 5.06 -16.76
C CYS A 354 -23.17 4.09 -15.59
N GLY A 355 -23.92 3.00 -15.85
CA GLY A 355 -23.98 1.88 -14.91
C GLY A 355 -22.58 1.31 -14.76
N ARG A 356 -22.01 1.41 -13.55
CA ARG A 356 -20.68 0.87 -13.24
C ARG A 356 -20.79 -0.14 -12.12
N LEU A 357 -20.37 -1.37 -12.43
CA LEU A 357 -20.10 -2.43 -11.48
C LEU A 357 -18.80 -2.14 -10.72
N ARG A 358 -18.82 -1.29 -9.69
CA ARG A 358 -17.77 -1.21 -8.66
C ARG A 358 -18.33 -0.69 -7.34
N GLY A 359 -18.20 -1.53 -6.31
CA GLY A 359 -18.63 -1.23 -4.98
C GLY A 359 -17.58 -0.42 -4.22
N PRO A 360 -17.96 0.09 -3.04
CA PRO A 360 -17.04 0.68 -2.09
C PRO A 360 -16.06 -0.41 -1.59
N LYS A 361 -14.91 -0.56 -2.24
CA LYS A 361 -13.91 -1.60 -1.92
C LYS A 361 -13.08 -1.38 -0.66
N GLN A 362 -13.39 -0.42 0.21
CA GLN A 362 -12.40 0.00 1.21
C GLN A 362 -12.53 -0.53 2.65
N ASN A 363 -13.69 -0.91 3.20
CA ASN A 363 -13.73 -1.27 4.64
C ASN A 363 -14.47 -2.58 5.02
N PHE A 364 -15.52 -3.01 4.29
CA PHE A 364 -16.29 -4.22 4.68
C PHE A 364 -15.46 -5.49 4.81
N ARG A 365 -14.51 -5.69 3.90
CA ARG A 365 -13.66 -6.88 3.90
C ARG A 365 -12.76 -6.96 5.13
N HIS A 366 -12.31 -5.86 5.74
CA HIS A 366 -11.44 -5.98 6.91
C HIS A 366 -12.23 -6.39 8.16
N ASP A 367 -13.41 -5.80 8.38
CA ASP A 367 -14.20 -6.07 9.59
C ASP A 367 -14.84 -7.47 9.59
N VAL A 368 -15.22 -8.00 8.42
CA VAL A 368 -15.75 -9.38 8.28
C VAL A 368 -14.64 -10.45 8.33
N TYR A 369 -13.36 -10.08 8.13
CA TYR A 369 -12.23 -11.03 8.08
C TYR A 369 -11.48 -11.21 9.40
N VAL A 370 -11.82 -10.49 10.47
CA VAL A 370 -11.20 -10.70 11.78
C VAL A 370 -11.86 -11.88 12.50
N GLY A 371 -11.67 -13.11 12.02
CA GLY A 371 -11.95 -14.35 12.79
C GLY A 371 -13.30 -14.48 13.50
N LEU A 372 -14.31 -13.68 13.11
CA LEU A 372 -15.60 -13.61 13.78
C LEU A 372 -16.46 -14.76 13.30
N LEU A 373 -16.96 -15.52 14.26
CA LEU A 373 -18.01 -16.50 14.09
C LEU A 373 -19.31 -15.71 13.83
N LEU A 374 -19.84 -15.80 12.61
CA LEU A 374 -21.09 -15.14 12.23
C LEU A 374 -22.14 -16.21 12.03
N ILE A 375 -23.15 -16.18 12.88
CA ILE A 375 -24.20 -17.19 12.92
C ILE A 375 -25.49 -16.63 12.32
N ASP A 376 -25.78 -15.34 12.52
CA ASP A 376 -27.06 -14.75 12.13
C ASP A 376 -26.91 -13.60 11.11
N ARG A 377 -27.93 -13.44 10.26
CA ARG A 377 -28.08 -12.32 9.32
C ARG A 377 -28.07 -10.95 10.02
N ARG A 378 -28.50 -10.90 11.29
CA ARG A 378 -28.51 -9.67 12.10
C ARG A 378 -27.10 -9.08 12.24
N GLU A 379 -26.09 -9.92 12.41
CA GLU A 379 -24.70 -9.48 12.55
C GLU A 379 -24.18 -8.82 11.26
N TYR A 380 -24.47 -9.43 10.10
CA TYR A 380 -24.17 -8.82 8.81
C TYR A 380 -24.88 -7.48 8.62
N LYS A 381 -26.14 -7.38 9.05
CA LYS A 381 -26.93 -6.16 8.97
C LYS A 381 -26.32 -5.03 9.81
N THR A 382 -25.95 -5.30 11.06
CA THR A 382 -25.30 -4.32 11.93
C THR A 382 -23.99 -3.81 11.34
N ILE A 383 -23.21 -4.68 10.69
CA ILE A 383 -22.00 -4.26 9.98
C ILE A 383 -22.36 -3.40 8.76
N LEU A 384 -23.41 -3.76 8.02
CA LEU A 384 -23.88 -3.02 6.84
C LEU A 384 -24.37 -1.60 7.16
N GLU A 385 -25.12 -1.46 8.25
CA GLU A 385 -25.70 -0.20 8.73
C GLU A 385 -24.66 0.84 9.12
N LYS A 386 -23.46 0.42 9.57
CA LYS A 386 -22.35 1.33 9.88
C LYS A 386 -21.90 2.17 8.68
N PHE A 387 -22.09 1.67 7.46
CA PHE A 387 -21.52 2.26 6.26
C PHE A 387 -22.57 2.60 5.17
N SER A 388 -23.80 2.09 5.29
CA SER A 388 -24.83 2.24 4.26
C SER A 388 -26.24 2.15 4.87
N THR A 389 -27.23 2.76 4.19
CA THR A 389 -28.63 2.50 4.49
C THR A 389 -29.00 1.12 3.96
N VAL A 390 -29.46 0.21 4.83
CA VAL A 390 -29.81 -1.17 4.48
C VAL A 390 -31.30 -1.27 4.17
N HIS A 391 -31.63 -1.79 2.99
CA HIS A 391 -32.99 -2.05 2.52
C HIS A 391 -33.27 -3.55 2.56
N LYS A 392 -34.29 -3.94 3.33
CA LYS A 392 -34.74 -5.32 3.46
C LYS A 392 -35.76 -5.68 2.41
N LEU A 393 -35.57 -6.85 1.81
CA LEU A 393 -36.55 -7.41 0.88
C LEU A 393 -37.87 -7.71 1.60
N GLY A 394 -38.99 -7.33 1.00
CA GLY A 394 -40.34 -7.55 1.54
C GLY A 394 -40.85 -6.41 2.43
N GLU A 395 -39.96 -5.74 3.17
CA GLU A 395 -40.29 -4.55 3.99
C GLU A 395 -40.06 -3.25 3.19
N ASP A 396 -38.81 -2.97 2.80
CA ASP A 396 -38.41 -1.68 2.20
C ASP A 396 -38.53 -1.67 0.67
N TRP A 397 -38.45 -2.85 0.04
CA TRP A 397 -38.53 -2.99 -1.42
C TRP A 397 -39.07 -4.36 -1.83
N SER A 398 -39.51 -4.44 -3.08
CA SER A 398 -40.09 -5.65 -3.67
C SER A 398 -39.41 -6.03 -4.98
N ILE A 399 -39.43 -7.32 -5.30
CA ILE A 399 -38.92 -7.86 -6.56
C ILE A 399 -40.01 -7.79 -7.63
N TRP A 400 -39.61 -7.36 -8.83
CA TRP A 400 -40.45 -7.25 -10.00
C TRP A 400 -39.86 -8.09 -11.13
N ASP A 401 -40.72 -8.72 -11.94
CA ASP A 401 -40.30 -9.56 -13.06
C ASP A 401 -39.90 -8.70 -14.28
N TRP A 402 -38.66 -8.22 -14.28
CA TRP A 402 -38.10 -7.45 -15.37
C TRP A 402 -37.69 -8.32 -16.56
N LYS A 403 -37.26 -9.57 -16.35
CA LYS A 403 -36.71 -10.47 -17.37
C LYS A 403 -37.76 -10.80 -18.41
N THR A 404 -38.95 -11.22 -17.98
CA THR A 404 -40.04 -11.58 -18.89
C THR A 404 -40.51 -10.38 -19.71
N VAL A 405 -40.76 -9.24 -19.04
CA VAL A 405 -41.28 -8.03 -19.72
C VAL A 405 -40.23 -7.40 -20.64
N ALA A 406 -38.96 -7.38 -20.23
CA ALA A 406 -37.87 -6.92 -21.09
C ALA A 406 -37.70 -7.84 -22.31
N THR A 407 -37.87 -9.15 -22.16
CA THR A 407 -37.78 -10.10 -23.27
C THR A 407 -38.92 -9.91 -24.27
N ASP A 408 -40.12 -9.48 -23.84
CA ASP A 408 -41.22 -9.14 -24.75
C ASP A 408 -40.94 -7.86 -25.56
N ILE A 409 -40.40 -6.82 -24.91
CA ILE A 409 -40.31 -5.47 -25.48
C ILE A 409 -38.96 -5.18 -26.16
N VAL A 410 -37.85 -5.63 -25.57
CA VAL A 410 -36.48 -5.32 -25.98
C VAL A 410 -35.94 -6.41 -26.91
N LYS A 411 -35.21 -6.01 -27.94
CA LYS A 411 -34.50 -6.93 -28.85
C LYS A 411 -33.42 -7.70 -28.09
N LYS A 412 -33.17 -8.96 -28.48
CA LYS A 412 -32.04 -9.73 -27.94
C LYS A 412 -30.72 -9.00 -28.24
N PRO A 413 -29.68 -9.08 -27.38
CA PRO A 413 -28.41 -8.39 -27.60
C PRO A 413 -27.76 -8.64 -28.97
N ALA A 414 -27.94 -9.84 -29.55
CA ALA A 414 -27.45 -10.18 -30.89
C ALA A 414 -28.11 -9.37 -32.04
N GLN A 415 -29.28 -8.79 -31.80
CA GLN A 415 -30.06 -7.99 -32.77
C GLN A 415 -29.88 -6.48 -32.56
N TRP A 416 -28.93 -6.09 -31.71
CA TRP A 416 -28.61 -4.68 -31.50
C TRP A 416 -27.75 -4.19 -32.66
N HIS A 417 -27.81 -2.89 -32.95
CA HIS A 417 -27.04 -2.24 -34.02
C HIS A 417 -25.54 -2.09 -33.66
N PHE A 418 -25.12 -2.61 -32.52
CA PHE A 418 -23.75 -2.72 -32.06
C PHE A 418 -23.57 -3.99 -31.22
N LYS A 419 -22.32 -4.45 -31.07
CA LYS A 419 -22.00 -5.65 -30.30
C LYS A 419 -21.99 -5.36 -28.80
N PHE A 420 -22.99 -5.87 -28.08
CA PHE A 420 -23.16 -5.64 -26.64
C PHE A 420 -21.90 -5.96 -25.80
N ASN A 421 -21.28 -7.12 -26.03
CA ASN A 421 -20.14 -7.59 -25.22
C ASN A 421 -18.86 -6.76 -25.39
N GLU A 422 -18.67 -6.11 -26.54
CA GLU A 422 -17.48 -5.29 -26.82
C GLU A 422 -17.62 -3.88 -26.22
N CYS A 423 -18.85 -3.45 -25.91
CA CYS A 423 -19.13 -2.12 -25.40
C CYS A 423 -18.73 -1.95 -23.93
N LYS A 424 -18.07 -0.83 -23.63
CA LYS A 424 -17.66 -0.42 -22.28
C LYS A 424 -18.53 0.70 -21.71
N ARG A 425 -19.24 1.42 -22.58
CA ARG A 425 -20.11 2.53 -22.21
C ARG A 425 -21.37 2.49 -23.03
N PHE A 426 -22.52 2.63 -22.35
CA PHE A 426 -23.82 2.75 -22.98
C PHE A 426 -24.35 4.16 -22.73
N ILE A 427 -24.92 4.77 -23.76
CA ILE A 427 -25.55 6.08 -23.70
C ILE A 427 -27.01 5.91 -24.08
N PHE A 428 -27.90 6.37 -23.20
CA PHE A 428 -29.34 6.30 -23.38
C PHE A 428 -29.87 7.72 -23.59
N THR A 429 -30.31 8.01 -24.81
CA THR A 429 -30.80 9.35 -25.18
C THR A 429 -32.32 9.32 -25.32
N LYS A 430 -33.02 10.17 -24.58
CA LYS A 430 -34.47 10.35 -24.71
C LYS A 430 -34.74 11.32 -25.86
N GLN A 431 -35.53 10.90 -26.85
CA GLN A 431 -35.97 11.75 -27.96
C GLN A 431 -37.28 12.47 -27.63
N ASN A 432 -37.38 13.75 -27.97
CA ASN A 432 -38.54 14.59 -27.67
C ASN A 432 -39.80 14.19 -28.45
N VAL A 433 -39.66 13.67 -29.68
CA VAL A 433 -40.77 13.55 -30.63
C VAL A 433 -41.68 12.34 -30.37
N LYS A 434 -41.20 11.28 -29.71
CA LYS A 434 -41.97 10.01 -29.55
C LYS A 434 -41.84 9.33 -28.18
N ASN A 435 -41.29 10.02 -27.18
CA ASN A 435 -40.90 9.41 -25.90
C ASN A 435 -40.04 8.13 -26.08
N ASN A 436 -39.33 8.06 -27.21
CA ASN A 436 -38.49 6.94 -27.60
C ASN A 436 -37.08 7.13 -27.02
N ILE A 437 -36.47 6.04 -26.58
CA ILE A 437 -35.10 6.02 -26.08
C ILE A 437 -34.23 5.38 -27.16
N THR A 438 -33.25 6.11 -27.66
CA THR A 438 -32.18 5.55 -28.48
C THR A 438 -31.01 5.15 -27.58
N VAL A 439 -30.32 4.09 -27.98
CA VAL A 439 -29.17 3.56 -27.27
C VAL A 439 -27.98 3.63 -28.21
N ARG A 440 -26.83 4.02 -27.66
CA ARG A 440 -25.54 3.98 -28.33
C ARG A 440 -24.57 3.20 -27.46
N GLY A 441 -23.90 2.21 -28.05
CA GLY A 441 -22.86 1.42 -27.39
C GLY A 441 -21.49 1.83 -27.87
N GLU A 442 -20.58 2.14 -26.95
CA GLU A 442 -19.23 2.60 -27.24
C GLU A 442 -18.21 1.59 -26.74
N VAL A 443 -17.30 1.16 -27.63
CA VAL A 443 -16.21 0.21 -27.33
C VAL A 443 -15.19 0.83 -26.36
N PHE A 444 -15.03 2.17 -26.41
CA PHE A 444 -14.15 2.91 -25.54
C PHE A 444 -14.92 3.85 -24.60
N TYR A 445 -14.33 4.16 -23.45
CA TYR A 445 -14.95 5.04 -22.46
C TYR A 445 -15.04 6.51 -22.89
N LYS A 446 -14.24 6.91 -23.88
CA LYS A 446 -14.11 8.29 -24.40
C LYS A 446 -14.21 8.32 -25.93
N SER A 447 -15.21 7.64 -26.49
CA SER A 447 -15.52 7.72 -27.91
C SER A 447 -17.00 8.03 -28.06
N ASP A 448 -17.35 8.93 -28.97
CA ASP A 448 -18.74 9.24 -29.35
C ASP A 448 -18.92 8.96 -30.85
N LEU A 449 -18.42 7.81 -31.31
CA LEU A 449 -18.27 7.47 -32.73
C LEU A 449 -19.35 6.50 -33.22
N CYS A 450 -19.95 5.72 -32.33
CA CYS A 450 -20.90 4.70 -32.72
C CYS A 450 -22.28 5.31 -33.05
N SER A 451 -23.03 4.62 -33.92
CA SER A 451 -24.38 5.03 -34.28
C SER A 451 -25.36 4.82 -33.13
N GLU A 452 -26.39 5.65 -33.09
CA GLU A 452 -27.50 5.52 -32.15
C GLU A 452 -28.71 4.88 -32.82
N GLY A 453 -29.41 4.01 -32.08
CA GLY A 453 -30.57 3.30 -32.63
C GLY A 453 -31.51 2.78 -31.55
N SER A 454 -32.71 2.37 -31.96
CA SER A 454 -33.68 1.76 -31.05
C SER A 454 -33.38 0.27 -30.82
N ILE A 455 -33.38 -0.12 -29.55
CA ILE A 455 -33.27 -1.53 -29.10
C ILE A 455 -34.65 -2.16 -28.83
N VAL A 456 -35.75 -1.45 -29.11
CA VAL A 456 -37.11 -1.93 -28.90
C VAL A 456 -37.59 -2.71 -30.13
N LYS A 457 -38.37 -3.77 -29.94
CA LYS A 457 -38.98 -4.53 -31.04
C LYS A 457 -39.99 -3.68 -31.81
N ARG A 458 -40.25 -4.02 -33.08
CA ARG A 458 -41.18 -3.29 -33.95
C ARG A 458 -42.59 -3.27 -33.33
N GLY A 459 -43.22 -2.10 -33.26
CA GLY A 459 -44.56 -1.91 -32.71
C GLY A 459 -44.67 -1.94 -31.17
N LYS A 460 -43.56 -2.10 -30.45
CA LYS A 460 -43.52 -2.08 -28.98
C LYS A 460 -42.98 -0.74 -28.47
N HIS A 461 -43.34 -0.36 -27.25
CA HIS A 461 -42.88 0.87 -26.58
C HIS A 461 -42.43 0.58 -25.15
N LEU A 462 -41.43 1.32 -24.67
CA LEU A 462 -40.92 1.17 -23.29
C LEU A 462 -41.93 1.58 -22.22
N SER A 463 -42.92 2.43 -22.56
CA SER A 463 -44.06 2.72 -21.69
C SER A 463 -44.91 1.49 -21.36
N GLY A 464 -44.79 0.42 -22.15
CA GLY A 464 -45.42 -0.88 -21.89
C GLY A 464 -44.68 -1.74 -20.85
N LEU A 465 -43.52 -1.31 -20.33
CA LEU A 465 -42.81 -2.02 -19.26
C LEU A 465 -43.61 -1.92 -17.96
N ARG A 466 -44.49 -2.91 -17.72
CA ARG A 466 -45.25 -3.07 -16.48
C ARG A 466 -44.91 -4.43 -15.86
N PRO A 467 -43.75 -4.53 -15.17
CA PRO A 467 -43.36 -5.78 -14.54
C PRO A 467 -44.33 -6.14 -13.42
N LYS A 468 -44.63 -7.43 -13.27
CA LYS A 468 -45.47 -7.94 -12.20
C LYS A 468 -44.64 -8.16 -10.94
N LYS A 469 -45.24 -7.95 -9.77
CA LYS A 469 -44.60 -8.23 -8.49
C LYS A 469 -44.40 -9.75 -8.38
N VAL A 470 -43.17 -10.17 -8.07
CA VAL A 470 -42.83 -11.57 -7.85
C VAL A 470 -43.05 -11.90 -6.38
N LYS A 471 -43.62 -13.07 -6.08
CA LYS A 471 -43.74 -13.55 -4.71
C LYS A 471 -42.36 -14.00 -4.22
N THR A 472 -42.01 -13.60 -3.00
CA THR A 472 -40.84 -14.15 -2.30
C THR A 472 -41.21 -15.56 -1.85
N GLU A 473 -40.58 -16.56 -2.44
CA GLU A 473 -40.82 -17.97 -2.14
C GLU A 473 -39.53 -18.61 -1.64
N ASN A 474 -39.65 -19.61 -0.76
CA ASN A 474 -38.50 -20.30 -0.18
C ASN A 474 -37.68 -21.03 -1.26
N CYS A 475 -36.59 -20.42 -1.71
CA CYS A 475 -35.82 -20.85 -2.89
C CYS A 475 -34.70 -21.86 -2.59
N LEU A 476 -34.68 -22.48 -1.40
CA LEU A 476 -33.60 -23.39 -1.00
C LEU A 476 -33.50 -24.60 -1.95
N ARG A 477 -32.44 -24.64 -2.78
CA ARG A 477 -32.07 -25.80 -3.60
C ARG A 477 -31.10 -26.71 -2.84
N GLY A 478 -31.30 -28.03 -2.92
CA GLY A 478 -30.29 -29.03 -2.53
C GLY A 478 -30.52 -29.78 -1.22
N ASN A 479 -29.70 -30.80 -0.99
CA ASN A 479 -29.83 -31.81 0.07
C ASN A 479 -29.35 -31.25 1.42
N LYS A 480 -30.32 -30.86 2.25
CA LYS A 480 -30.17 -30.02 3.45
C LYS A 480 -29.56 -30.70 4.69
N SER A 481 -29.18 -31.97 4.59
CA SER A 481 -28.56 -32.71 5.68
C SER A 481 -27.24 -32.08 6.16
N SER A 482 -26.54 -31.35 5.29
CA SER A 482 -25.22 -30.78 5.57
C SER A 482 -25.23 -29.64 6.59
N ILE A 483 -26.22 -28.73 6.58
CA ILE A 483 -26.29 -27.61 7.54
C ILE A 483 -26.70 -28.11 8.92
N ALA A 484 -27.73 -28.96 9.00
CA ALA A 484 -28.18 -29.54 10.26
C ALA A 484 -27.06 -30.37 10.91
N SER A 485 -26.35 -31.19 10.13
CA SER A 485 -25.18 -31.94 10.61
C SER A 485 -24.04 -31.03 11.07
N LEU A 486 -23.81 -29.91 10.38
CA LEU A 486 -22.79 -28.94 10.77
C LEU A 486 -23.15 -28.27 12.10
N LEU A 487 -24.40 -27.85 12.27
CA LEU A 487 -24.86 -27.23 13.52
C LEU A 487 -24.87 -28.24 14.68
N GLU A 488 -25.32 -29.46 14.44
CA GLU A 488 -25.28 -30.54 15.43
C GLU A 488 -23.86 -30.89 15.87
N LYS A 489 -22.89 -30.91 14.95
CA LYS A 489 -21.48 -31.14 15.27
C LYS A 489 -20.88 -30.03 16.15
N HIS A 490 -21.28 -28.76 15.93
CA HIS A 490 -20.71 -27.61 16.64
C HIS A 490 -21.44 -27.26 17.95
N TYR A 491 -22.76 -27.48 18.02
CA TYR A 491 -23.62 -27.06 19.14
C TYR A 491 -24.33 -28.23 19.84
N GLY A 492 -24.12 -29.47 19.39
CA GLY A 492 -24.73 -30.67 19.93
C GLY A 492 -26.15 -30.94 19.38
N PRO A 493 -26.76 -32.08 19.74
CA PRO A 493 -28.09 -32.47 19.24
C PRO A 493 -29.21 -31.50 19.65
N GLY A 494 -29.02 -30.77 20.75
CA GLY A 494 -29.93 -29.72 21.25
C GLY A 494 -29.82 -28.37 20.56
N TRP A 495 -29.06 -28.24 19.45
CA TRP A 495 -28.85 -26.94 18.79
C TRP A 495 -30.16 -26.25 18.36
N ARG A 496 -31.23 -27.02 18.13
CA ARG A 496 -32.56 -26.51 17.78
C ARG A 496 -33.22 -25.71 18.89
N GLU A 497 -32.82 -25.89 20.13
CA GLU A 497 -33.36 -25.19 21.30
C GLU A 497 -32.65 -23.85 21.55
N ILE A 498 -31.51 -23.62 20.90
CA ILE A 498 -30.71 -22.40 21.04
C ILE A 498 -31.41 -21.24 20.32
N PRO A 499 -31.82 -20.18 21.04
CA PRO A 499 -32.53 -19.04 20.45
C PRO A 499 -31.76 -18.35 19.32
N GLU A 500 -30.43 -18.29 19.40
CA GLU A 500 -29.56 -17.71 18.38
C GLU A 500 -29.54 -18.51 17.07
N LEU A 501 -29.92 -19.79 17.10
CA LEU A 501 -29.97 -20.70 15.95
C LEU A 501 -31.38 -20.92 15.40
N GLU A 502 -32.40 -20.25 15.96
CA GLU A 502 -33.79 -20.39 15.53
C GLU A 502 -33.95 -20.17 14.03
N PHE A 503 -33.18 -19.25 13.45
CA PHE A 503 -33.13 -18.99 12.00
C PHE A 503 -32.91 -20.26 11.16
N TYR A 504 -32.06 -21.18 11.63
CA TYR A 504 -31.71 -22.40 10.89
C TYR A 504 -32.77 -23.49 10.95
N ARG A 505 -33.86 -23.31 11.71
CA ARG A 505 -35.03 -24.20 11.63
C ARG A 505 -35.70 -24.18 10.25
N ILE A 506 -35.44 -23.13 9.45
CA ILE A 506 -35.90 -23.06 8.04
C ILE A 506 -35.34 -24.19 7.16
N VAL A 507 -34.26 -24.85 7.61
CA VAL A 507 -33.67 -26.02 6.95
C VAL A 507 -34.63 -27.21 6.99
N ASP A 508 -35.50 -27.31 8.00
CA ASP A 508 -36.45 -28.41 8.18
C ASP A 508 -37.69 -28.27 7.28
N SER A 509 -37.91 -27.10 6.64
CA SER A 509 -39.02 -26.88 5.71
C SER A 509 -38.67 -27.35 4.29
N PRO A 510 -39.42 -28.26 3.65
CA PRO A 510 -39.18 -28.61 2.25
C PRO A 510 -39.44 -27.38 1.36
N GLY A 511 -38.46 -27.03 0.51
CA GLY A 511 -38.65 -25.96 -0.49
C GLY A 511 -39.16 -26.58 -1.79
N GLU A 512 -40.16 -25.97 -2.41
CA GLU A 512 -40.58 -26.36 -3.76
C GLU A 512 -39.50 -25.96 -4.79
N PRO A 513 -39.21 -26.82 -5.79
CA PRO A 513 -38.23 -26.49 -6.82
C PRO A 513 -38.74 -25.34 -7.71
N SER A 514 -38.07 -24.19 -7.64
CA SER A 514 -38.38 -23.05 -8.51
C SER A 514 -38.10 -23.38 -9.99
N ASN A 515 -39.10 -23.29 -10.88
CA ASN A 515 -39.00 -23.48 -12.34
C ASN A 515 -38.23 -22.37 -13.10
N HIS A 516 -37.39 -21.59 -12.43
CA HIS A 516 -36.60 -20.55 -13.06
C HIS A 516 -35.19 -21.05 -13.36
N SER A 517 -34.87 -21.17 -14.65
CA SER A 517 -33.55 -21.53 -15.15
C SER A 517 -32.47 -20.64 -14.51
N SER A 518 -31.57 -21.27 -13.74
CA SER A 518 -30.35 -20.63 -13.31
C SER A 518 -29.41 -20.59 -14.50
N ASP A 519 -29.05 -19.37 -14.92
CA ASP A 519 -27.80 -19.16 -15.65
C ASP A 519 -26.69 -19.27 -14.60
N ASP A 520 -26.36 -20.52 -14.22
CA ASP A 520 -25.17 -20.79 -13.42
C ASP A 520 -23.95 -20.48 -14.31
N GLU A 521 -23.41 -19.27 -14.15
CA GLU A 521 -22.06 -18.97 -14.62
C GLU A 521 -21.12 -19.95 -13.92
N ASN A 522 -20.57 -20.88 -14.72
CA ASN A 522 -19.51 -21.83 -14.42
C ASN A 522 -18.79 -21.51 -13.11
N VAL A 523 -19.03 -22.35 -12.10
CA VAL A 523 -18.01 -22.64 -11.10
C VAL A 523 -16.83 -23.16 -11.91
N ASP A 524 -15.75 -22.39 -11.99
CA ASP A 524 -14.47 -22.90 -12.48
C ASP A 524 -14.17 -24.18 -11.68
N GLU A 525 -14.41 -25.34 -12.29
CA GLU A 525 -13.76 -26.59 -11.91
C GLU A 525 -12.26 -26.29 -11.95
N MET A 526 -11.65 -26.19 -10.77
CA MET A 526 -10.21 -26.28 -10.66
C MET A 526 -9.81 -27.60 -11.31
N PRO A 527 -8.97 -27.61 -12.36
CA PRO A 527 -8.46 -28.87 -12.88
C PRO A 527 -7.69 -29.54 -11.76
N GLU A 528 -8.02 -30.81 -11.50
CA GLU A 528 -7.21 -31.70 -10.69
C GLU A 528 -5.77 -31.67 -11.21
N ILE A 529 -4.90 -30.99 -10.47
CA ILE A 529 -3.46 -31.16 -10.64
C ILE A 529 -3.16 -32.52 -10.02
N SER A 530 -3.20 -33.56 -10.85
CA SER A 530 -2.57 -34.85 -10.59
C SER A 530 -1.09 -34.58 -10.30
N LEU A 531 -0.76 -34.53 -9.01
CA LEU A 531 0.61 -34.70 -8.53
C LEU A 531 1.02 -36.15 -8.82
N ARG A 532 1.66 -36.38 -9.97
CA ARG A 532 2.58 -37.51 -10.07
C ARG A 532 3.82 -37.15 -9.25
N ILE A 533 4.07 -38.00 -8.26
CA ILE A 533 5.23 -38.00 -7.37
C ILE A 533 6.52 -37.98 -8.19
#